data_AF-A0A2H0H9U1-F1
#
_entry.id   AF-A0A2H0H9U1-F1
#
_cell.length_a   1.000
_cell.length_b   1.000
_cell.length_c   1.000
_cell.angle_alpha   90.00
_cell.angle_beta   90.00
_cell.angle_gamma   90.00
#
_symmetry.space_group_name_H-M   'P 1'
#
loop_
_entity.id
_entity.type
_entity.pdbx_description
1 polymer ?
#
loop_
_entity_poly.entity_id
_entity_poly.type
_entity_poly.pdbx_seq_one_letter_code
_entity_poly.pdbx_strand_id
1 'polypeptide(L)'
;GGYRLNQECVLNYNNWVAFNQMLNPDDIVFNLADDTYDQDGRKIYFGLAYSDEFRKYYSLAFQPLRNENDRLLMSAKGQLVFDTLSHSFVVGQRINGGKKKLLPDNIVLETETCTMNGRGILDLGLDFSMLKATVTGNFEHLIVPDSTRLEVVLAMNFYFDEKLLGMITDSLRLSYNAGITDPKEIFPLFLQKNLPNDVDPTEFIEELALYGQIRRLPDLLKQSVIFSDLKLVWDSDSRSYYSNGKIGVGYLGGATINKYLDGYIQIQPAVAGSSVTIYLQPSPETWYFLSYKNGIMQVLSSDAAFNEKLETLKPEKRILNQNSDTQYYEFVISTKRKVVDFIREMEAR
;
A
#
# COMPACT_ATOMS: atom_id res chain seq x y z
N GLY A 1 -19.59 -9.86 29.48
CA GLY A 1 -20.75 -8.99 29.19
C GLY A 1 -20.78 -8.66 27.71
N GLY A 2 -21.85 -8.05 27.20
CA GLY A 2 -21.92 -7.56 25.81
C GLY A 2 -21.56 -6.08 25.73
N TYR A 3 -20.81 -5.67 24.69
CA TYR A 3 -20.53 -4.27 24.39
C TYR A 3 -20.93 -3.94 22.95
N ARG A 4 -21.41 -2.72 22.73
CA ARG A 4 -21.72 -2.19 21.40
C ARG A 4 -21.27 -0.74 21.33
N LEU A 5 -20.56 -0.37 20.27
CA LEU A 5 -20.24 1.02 19.99
C LEU A 5 -21.51 1.83 19.75
N ASN A 6 -21.61 2.99 20.41
CA ASN A 6 -22.67 3.95 20.14
C ASN A 6 -22.20 4.92 19.05
N GLN A 7 -22.50 4.58 17.79
CA GLN A 7 -22.14 5.36 16.60
C GLN A 7 -23.19 5.11 15.51
N GLU A 8 -23.38 6.08 14.61
CA GLU A 8 -24.43 6.04 13.57
C GLU A 8 -23.88 5.84 12.14
N CYS A 9 -22.56 5.93 11.95
CA CYS A 9 -21.90 5.89 10.64
C CYS A 9 -21.87 4.49 10.03
N VAL A 10 -21.45 3.49 10.79
CA VAL A 10 -21.34 2.10 10.34
C VAL A 10 -22.64 1.38 10.71
N LEU A 11 -23.28 0.74 9.73
CA LEU A 11 -24.51 -0.02 9.95
C LEU A 11 -24.27 -1.23 10.88
N ASN A 12 -24.45 -1.01 12.17
CA ASN A 12 -24.24 -2.01 13.23
C ASN A 12 -25.57 -2.69 13.60
N TYR A 13 -26.11 -3.53 12.72
CA TYR A 13 -27.30 -4.33 13.06
C TYR A 13 -26.92 -5.44 14.05
N ASN A 14 -27.29 -5.27 15.33
CA ASN A 14 -27.19 -6.28 16.39
C ASN A 14 -25.79 -6.85 16.73
N ASN A 15 -24.71 -6.16 16.34
CA ASN A 15 -23.33 -6.59 16.64
C ASN A 15 -22.96 -6.30 18.10
N TRP A 16 -23.43 -7.14 19.02
CA TRP A 16 -22.94 -7.20 20.39
C TRP A 16 -21.66 -8.01 20.44
N VAL A 17 -20.59 -7.40 20.92
CA VAL A 17 -19.32 -8.10 21.14
C VAL A 17 -19.29 -8.71 22.52
N ALA A 18 -18.89 -9.97 22.61
CA ALA A 18 -18.61 -10.62 23.87
C ALA A 18 -17.23 -10.19 24.38
N PHE A 19 -17.19 -9.56 25.56
CA PHE A 19 -15.93 -9.25 26.24
C PHE A 19 -15.88 -9.86 27.63
N ASN A 20 -14.71 -10.35 28.00
CA ASN A 20 -14.36 -10.80 29.35
C ASN A 20 -13.18 -9.97 29.89
N GLN A 21 -13.48 -8.73 30.30
CA GLN A 21 -12.48 -7.81 30.86
C GLN A 21 -13.11 -6.98 31.98
N MET A 22 -12.35 -6.67 33.03
CA MET A 22 -12.73 -5.64 34.01
C MET A 22 -12.58 -4.25 33.40
N LEU A 23 -13.64 -3.44 33.49
CA LEU A 23 -13.65 -2.06 33.00
C LEU A 23 -13.35 -1.09 34.14
N ASN A 24 -12.44 -0.16 33.89
CA ASN A 24 -12.26 1.02 34.73
C ASN A 24 -13.24 2.11 34.26
N PRO A 25 -14.21 2.57 35.08
CA PRO A 25 -15.15 3.62 34.69
C PRO A 25 -14.47 4.95 34.31
N ASP A 26 -13.29 5.23 34.87
CA ASP A 26 -12.53 6.47 34.64
C ASP A 26 -11.62 6.38 33.39
N ASP A 27 -11.38 5.18 32.86
CA ASP A 27 -10.58 4.92 31.64
C ASP A 27 -11.10 3.64 30.97
N ILE A 28 -12.20 3.76 30.24
CA ILE A 28 -12.84 2.62 29.55
C ILE A 28 -11.96 2.23 28.37
N VAL A 29 -11.26 1.11 28.53
CA VAL A 29 -10.32 0.56 27.55
C VAL A 29 -10.70 -0.87 27.24
N PHE A 30 -10.95 -1.15 25.97
CA PHE A 30 -11.18 -2.51 25.48
C PHE A 30 -9.97 -3.02 24.72
N ASN A 31 -9.49 -4.21 25.08
CA ASN A 31 -8.44 -4.87 24.32
C ASN A 31 -9.07 -5.71 23.20
N LEU A 32 -8.86 -5.29 21.96
CA LEU A 32 -9.13 -6.08 20.77
C LEU A 32 -7.92 -6.96 20.46
N ALA A 33 -8.04 -8.25 20.73
CA ALA A 33 -7.04 -9.28 20.47
C ALA A 33 -7.45 -10.16 19.27
N ASP A 34 -6.53 -11.01 18.81
CA ASP A 34 -6.76 -11.89 17.65
C ASP A 34 -7.88 -12.91 17.83
N ASP A 35 -8.24 -13.18 19.08
CA ASP A 35 -9.24 -14.13 19.54
C ASP A 35 -10.49 -13.42 20.08
N THR A 36 -10.78 -12.22 19.58
CA THR A 36 -12.03 -11.54 19.93
C THR A 36 -13.15 -11.99 19.00
N TYR A 37 -14.25 -12.47 19.59
CA TYR A 37 -15.39 -13.03 18.87
C TYR A 37 -16.71 -12.35 19.30
N ASP A 38 -17.71 -12.41 18.43
CA ASP A 38 -19.09 -12.07 18.80
C ASP A 38 -19.79 -13.22 19.54
N GLN A 39 -21.08 -13.06 19.83
CA GLN A 39 -21.89 -14.07 20.54
C GLN A 39 -22.10 -15.36 19.74
N ASP A 40 -21.93 -15.31 18.41
CA ASP A 40 -22.08 -16.45 17.50
C ASP A 40 -20.73 -17.15 17.22
N GLY A 41 -19.65 -16.70 17.84
CA GLY A 41 -18.30 -17.23 17.64
C GLY A 41 -17.61 -16.75 16.36
N ARG A 42 -18.12 -15.70 15.72
CA ARG A 42 -17.47 -15.08 14.54
C ARG A 42 -16.41 -14.10 14.98
N LYS A 43 -15.26 -14.11 14.31
CA LYS A 43 -14.16 -13.18 14.61
C LYS A 43 -14.59 -11.76 14.28
N ILE A 44 -14.30 -10.83 15.19
CA ILE A 44 -14.66 -9.43 15.04
C ILE A 44 -13.44 -8.55 14.76
N TYR A 45 -13.69 -7.47 14.03
CA TYR A 45 -12.67 -6.57 13.54
C TYR A 45 -13.04 -5.11 13.75
N PHE A 46 -12.01 -4.27 13.86
CA PHE A 46 -12.12 -2.82 13.74
C PHE A 46 -11.15 -2.37 12.65
N GLY A 47 -11.66 -1.85 11.53
CA GLY A 47 -10.84 -1.51 10.38
C GLY A 47 -11.59 -1.51 9.06
N LEU A 48 -10.88 -1.69 7.94
CA LEU A 48 -11.46 -1.64 6.61
C LEU A 48 -11.32 -2.99 5.90
N ALA A 49 -12.43 -3.48 5.36
CA ALA A 49 -12.45 -4.67 4.51
C ALA A 49 -12.92 -4.34 3.10
N TYR A 50 -12.59 -5.21 2.17
CA TYR A 50 -13.01 -5.21 0.79
C TYR A 50 -13.91 -6.41 0.53
N SER A 51 -15.08 -6.16 -0.06
CA SER A 51 -15.96 -7.22 -0.53
C SER A 51 -15.83 -7.42 -2.03
N ASP A 52 -15.45 -8.62 -2.44
CA ASP A 52 -15.40 -9.02 -3.85
C ASP A 52 -16.80 -9.07 -4.49
N GLU A 53 -17.81 -9.45 -3.70
CA GLU A 53 -19.21 -9.52 -4.13
C GLU A 53 -19.75 -8.12 -4.48
N PHE A 54 -19.52 -7.14 -3.59
CA PHE A 54 -20.00 -5.77 -3.76
C PHE A 54 -19.00 -4.82 -4.43
N ARG A 55 -17.78 -5.29 -4.71
CA ARG A 55 -16.68 -4.55 -5.36
C ARG A 55 -16.29 -3.25 -4.66
N LYS A 56 -16.48 -3.19 -3.35
CA LYS A 56 -16.29 -1.98 -2.56
C LYS A 56 -15.72 -2.26 -1.19
N TYR A 57 -15.09 -1.22 -0.65
CA TYR A 57 -14.65 -1.21 0.72
C TYR A 57 -15.84 -1.00 1.65
N TYR A 58 -15.71 -1.49 2.88
CA TYR A 58 -16.65 -1.21 3.94
C TYR A 58 -15.93 -1.18 5.29
N SER A 59 -16.35 -0.25 6.13
CA SER A 59 -15.87 -0.13 7.50
C SER A 59 -16.36 -1.27 8.38
N LEU A 60 -15.49 -1.69 9.29
CA LEU A 60 -15.73 -2.62 10.37
C LEU A 60 -15.56 -1.85 11.68
N ALA A 61 -16.63 -1.77 12.46
CA ALA A 61 -16.63 -1.14 13.77
C ALA A 61 -17.11 -2.15 14.82
N PHE A 62 -16.21 -3.08 15.20
CA PHE A 62 -16.49 -4.21 16.08
C PHE A 62 -17.55 -5.16 15.53
N GLN A 63 -17.32 -5.62 14.30
CA GLN A 63 -18.22 -6.54 13.61
C GLN A 63 -17.44 -7.60 12.83
N PRO A 64 -18.06 -8.76 12.55
CA PRO A 64 -17.46 -9.73 11.66
C PRO A 64 -17.43 -9.21 10.22
N LEU A 65 -16.65 -9.89 9.39
CA LEU A 65 -16.73 -9.70 7.94
C LEU A 65 -18.15 -10.06 7.45
N ARG A 66 -18.61 -9.39 6.38
CA ARG A 66 -19.88 -9.72 5.72
C ARG A 66 -19.83 -11.11 5.08
N ASN A 67 -18.69 -11.44 4.49
CA ASN A 67 -18.34 -12.76 4.00
C ASN A 67 -16.99 -13.16 4.58
N GLU A 68 -16.82 -14.41 5.02
CA GLU A 68 -15.55 -14.90 5.59
C GLU A 68 -14.38 -14.85 4.61
N ASN A 69 -14.67 -14.81 3.30
CA ASN A 69 -13.67 -14.67 2.24
C ASN A 69 -13.37 -13.21 1.86
N ASP A 70 -14.06 -12.23 2.46
CA ASP A 70 -13.74 -10.81 2.26
C ASP A 70 -12.32 -10.53 2.76
N ARG A 71 -11.66 -9.57 2.11
CA ARG A 71 -10.25 -9.26 2.36
C ARG A 71 -10.14 -8.08 3.31
N LEU A 72 -9.32 -8.20 4.35
CA LEU A 72 -9.02 -7.08 5.24
C LEU A 72 -7.93 -6.23 4.62
N LEU A 73 -8.21 -4.94 4.37
CA LEU A 73 -7.16 -3.98 4.03
C LEU A 73 -6.26 -3.74 5.25
N MET A 74 -6.91 -3.48 6.39
CA MET A 74 -6.25 -3.25 7.66
C MET A 74 -7.25 -3.50 8.78
N SER A 75 -6.77 -4.07 9.88
CA SER A 75 -7.51 -4.16 11.14
C SER A 75 -6.63 -3.74 12.30
N ALA A 76 -7.14 -2.87 13.16
CA ALA A 76 -6.44 -2.47 14.38
C ALA A 76 -6.59 -3.54 15.47
N LYS A 77 -5.62 -3.54 16.39
CA LYS A 77 -5.60 -4.35 17.62
C LYS A 77 -5.18 -3.47 18.78
N GLY A 78 -5.41 -3.95 20.00
CA GLY A 78 -5.07 -3.22 21.21
C GLY A 78 -6.25 -2.45 21.75
N GLN A 79 -6.01 -1.23 22.20
CA GLN A 79 -6.91 -0.50 23.08
C GLN A 79 -7.87 0.39 22.29
N LEU A 80 -9.18 0.21 22.51
CA LEU A 80 -10.19 1.18 22.11
C LEU A 80 -10.22 2.34 23.10
N VAL A 81 -10.16 3.56 22.57
CA VAL A 81 -10.30 4.82 23.32
C VAL A 81 -11.29 5.70 22.57
N PHE A 82 -12.20 6.35 23.29
CA PHE A 82 -13.03 7.41 22.72
C PHE A 82 -12.37 8.77 23.02
N ASP A 83 -12.00 9.49 21.97
CA ASP A 83 -11.52 10.86 22.08
C ASP A 83 -12.70 11.83 22.01
N THR A 84 -13.06 12.36 23.18
CA THR A 84 -14.14 13.34 23.36
C THR A 84 -13.90 14.67 22.66
N LEU A 85 -12.65 15.04 22.33
CA LEU A 85 -12.36 16.31 21.64
C LEU A 85 -12.61 16.20 20.14
N SER A 86 -12.25 15.07 19.54
CA SER A 86 -12.41 14.79 18.11
C SER A 86 -13.67 13.97 17.79
N HIS A 87 -14.48 13.64 18.80
CA HIS A 87 -15.64 12.74 18.69
C HIS A 87 -15.32 11.48 17.87
N SER A 88 -14.21 10.82 18.21
CA SER A 88 -13.68 9.70 17.45
C SER A 88 -13.41 8.46 18.31
N PHE A 89 -13.61 7.29 17.71
CA PHE A 89 -13.18 6.01 18.28
C PHE A 89 -11.82 5.66 17.69
N VAL A 90 -10.82 5.52 18.56
CA VAL A 90 -9.45 5.17 18.16
C VAL A 90 -9.10 3.80 18.70
N VAL A 91 -8.62 2.91 17.83
CA VAL A 91 -8.11 1.58 18.20
C VAL A 91 -6.65 1.48 17.81
N GLY A 92 -5.79 1.16 18.79
CA GLY A 92 -4.36 0.95 18.55
C GLY A 92 -3.63 0.52 19.82
N GLN A 93 -2.33 0.26 19.72
CA GLN A 93 -1.49 -0.07 20.88
C GLN A 93 -1.08 1.20 21.62
N ARG A 94 -1.18 1.23 22.96
CA ARG A 94 -0.67 2.36 23.78
C ARG A 94 0.85 2.24 23.98
N ILE A 95 1.52 3.38 24.06
CA ILE A 95 2.92 3.47 24.50
C ILE A 95 2.96 3.23 26.02
N ASN A 96 3.83 2.33 26.47
CA ASN A 96 4.04 2.08 27.91
C ASN A 96 4.34 3.38 28.66
N GLY A 97 3.56 3.66 29.72
CA GLY A 97 3.73 4.84 30.58
C GLY A 97 2.99 6.12 30.12
N GLY A 98 2.38 6.14 28.94
CA GLY A 98 1.58 7.27 28.46
C GLY A 98 0.09 6.94 28.44
N LYS A 99 -0.71 7.50 29.36
CA LYS A 99 -2.18 7.23 29.42
C LYS A 99 -2.97 7.63 28.16
N LYS A 100 -2.37 8.37 27.21
CA LYS A 100 -3.08 8.92 26.04
C LYS A 100 -2.35 8.81 24.69
N LYS A 101 -1.10 8.31 24.63
CA LYS A 101 -0.37 8.22 23.35
C LYS A 101 -0.43 6.80 22.80
N LEU A 102 -1.01 6.67 21.61
CA LEU A 102 -1.00 5.45 20.83
C LEU A 102 0.26 5.39 19.97
N LEU A 103 0.67 4.18 19.61
CA LEU A 103 1.63 3.96 18.55
C LEU A 103 1.08 4.50 17.22
N PRO A 104 1.96 4.82 16.26
CA PRO A 104 1.55 5.33 14.95
C PRO A 104 0.56 4.41 14.22
N ASP A 105 0.62 3.11 14.50
CA ASP A 105 -0.32 2.12 13.98
C ASP A 105 -1.63 2.16 14.75
N ASN A 106 -2.64 2.76 14.13
CA ASN A 106 -3.98 2.84 14.68
C ASN A 106 -5.02 2.99 13.57
N ILE A 107 -6.28 2.79 13.95
CA ILE A 107 -7.44 3.10 13.13
C ILE A 107 -8.36 4.01 13.94
N VAL A 108 -8.86 5.06 13.29
CA VAL A 108 -9.74 6.09 13.83
C VAL A 108 -11.05 6.02 13.06
N LEU A 109 -12.18 5.99 13.78
CA LEU A 109 -13.51 6.26 13.23
C LEU A 109 -13.99 7.60 13.76
N GLU A 110 -14.04 8.60 12.89
CA GLU A 110 -14.62 9.92 13.18
C GLU A 110 -16.13 9.85 13.02
N THR A 111 -16.87 10.16 14.09
CA THR A 111 -18.33 9.99 14.10
C THR A 111 -19.10 11.17 13.51
N GLU A 112 -18.49 12.36 13.48
CA GLU A 112 -19.12 13.56 12.89
C GLU A 112 -19.07 13.55 11.36
N THR A 113 -17.93 13.12 10.79
CA THR A 113 -17.67 13.09 9.34
C THR A 113 -17.98 11.73 8.72
N CYS A 114 -18.18 10.70 9.54
CA CYS A 114 -18.30 9.31 9.11
C CYS A 114 -17.14 8.86 8.21
N THR A 115 -15.93 9.22 8.65
CA THR A 115 -14.68 8.86 8.00
C THR A 115 -13.93 7.84 8.86
N MET A 116 -13.44 6.78 8.23
CA MET A 116 -12.53 5.83 8.85
C MET A 116 -11.13 6.02 8.28
N ASN A 117 -10.18 6.34 9.16
CA ASN A 117 -8.78 6.55 8.84
C ASN A 117 -7.95 5.45 9.48
N GLY A 118 -6.87 5.02 8.82
CA GLY A 118 -5.92 4.12 9.46
C GLY A 118 -4.52 4.29 8.93
N ARG A 119 -3.54 4.00 9.78
CA ARG A 119 -2.12 4.16 9.50
C ARG A 119 -1.38 2.87 9.84
N GLY A 120 -0.61 2.33 8.91
CA GLY A 120 0.12 1.08 9.12
C GLY A 120 0.43 0.31 7.83
N ILE A 121 0.66 -0.99 7.98
CA ILE A 121 0.76 -1.91 6.84
C ILE A 121 -0.64 -2.08 6.24
N LEU A 122 -0.75 -1.96 4.92
CA LEU A 122 -1.99 -2.12 4.17
C LEU A 122 -1.90 -3.38 3.30
N ASP A 123 -2.81 -4.33 3.51
CA ASP A 123 -2.90 -5.53 2.69
C ASP A 123 -3.86 -5.29 1.52
N LEU A 124 -3.31 -4.95 0.35
CA LEU A 124 -4.13 -4.74 -0.85
C LEU A 124 -4.62 -6.07 -1.47
N GLY A 125 -4.34 -7.22 -0.86
CA GLY A 125 -4.70 -8.54 -1.38
C GLY A 125 -3.99 -8.86 -2.70
N LEU A 126 -2.71 -8.50 -2.80
CA LEU A 126 -1.91 -8.67 -4.02
C LEU A 126 -1.32 -10.07 -4.07
N ASP A 127 -1.66 -10.79 -5.14
CA ASP A 127 -1.00 -12.05 -5.51
C ASP A 127 -0.30 -11.87 -6.85
N PHE A 128 1.02 -11.67 -6.78
CA PHE A 128 1.86 -11.50 -7.94
C PHE A 128 2.80 -12.68 -8.20
N SER A 129 2.63 -13.84 -7.54
CA SER A 129 3.49 -15.04 -7.60
C SER A 129 5.02 -14.85 -7.43
N MET A 130 5.66 -14.12 -8.33
CA MET A 130 7.11 -13.87 -8.44
C MET A 130 7.55 -12.44 -8.12
N LEU A 131 6.62 -11.49 -8.00
CA LEU A 131 6.89 -10.13 -7.53
C LEU A 131 6.47 -10.01 -6.07
N LYS A 132 7.32 -9.39 -5.23
CA LYS A 132 6.95 -9.04 -3.85
C LYS A 132 6.60 -7.57 -3.78
N ALA A 133 5.44 -7.26 -3.23
CA ALA A 133 5.01 -5.89 -3.00
C ALA A 133 4.70 -5.70 -1.51
N THR A 134 5.10 -4.54 -0.99
CA THR A 134 4.85 -4.15 0.39
C THR A 134 4.31 -2.74 0.40
N VAL A 135 3.18 -2.56 1.08
CA VAL A 135 2.45 -1.29 1.14
C VAL A 135 2.34 -0.86 2.59
N THR A 136 2.80 0.35 2.88
CA THR A 136 2.65 0.96 4.21
C THR A 136 2.24 2.40 4.03
N GLY A 137 1.25 2.84 4.79
CA GLY A 137 0.71 4.18 4.61
C GLY A 137 -0.56 4.42 5.38
N ASN A 138 -1.28 5.42 4.90
CA ASN A 138 -2.57 5.81 5.42
C ASN A 138 -3.66 5.36 4.46
N PHE A 139 -4.80 4.92 5.00
CA PHE A 139 -6.04 4.87 4.25
C PHE A 139 -7.03 5.88 4.85
N GLU A 140 -7.83 6.48 3.98
CA GLU A 140 -9.01 7.27 4.29
C GLU A 140 -10.20 6.60 3.58
N HIS A 141 -11.25 6.30 4.33
CA HIS A 141 -12.50 5.78 3.80
C HIS A 141 -13.68 6.64 4.27
N LEU A 142 -14.30 7.33 3.32
CA LEU A 142 -15.56 8.02 3.52
C LEU A 142 -16.67 6.98 3.43
N ILE A 143 -17.48 6.83 4.48
CA ILE A 143 -18.60 5.88 4.48
C ILE A 143 -19.75 6.42 3.60
N VAL A 144 -19.95 7.75 3.64
CA VAL A 144 -20.95 8.46 2.82
C VAL A 144 -20.38 9.83 2.39
N PRO A 145 -20.19 10.11 1.09
CA PRO A 145 -20.27 9.18 -0.04
C PRO A 145 -19.13 8.15 0.01
N ASP A 146 -19.39 6.93 -0.46
CA ASP A 146 -18.41 5.83 -0.47
C ASP A 146 -17.18 6.20 -1.34
N SER A 147 -16.01 6.32 -0.69
CA SER A 147 -14.75 6.63 -1.35
C SER A 147 -13.58 6.15 -0.52
N THR A 148 -12.63 5.43 -1.12
CA THR A 148 -11.40 4.97 -0.47
C THR A 148 -10.18 5.55 -1.16
N ARG A 149 -9.32 6.19 -0.36
CA ARG A 149 -8.06 6.79 -0.79
C ARG A 149 -6.93 6.27 0.07
N LEU A 150 -5.76 6.06 -0.53
CA LEU A 150 -4.55 5.67 0.17
C LEU A 150 -3.44 6.68 -0.11
N GLU A 151 -2.62 6.96 0.89
CA GLU A 151 -1.35 7.66 0.75
C GLU A 151 -0.27 6.73 1.27
N VAL A 152 0.59 6.21 0.38
CA VAL A 152 1.40 5.03 0.69
C VAL A 152 2.84 5.13 0.19
N VAL A 153 3.70 4.42 0.91
CA VAL A 153 4.96 3.90 0.38
C VAL A 153 4.65 2.53 -0.22
N LEU A 154 4.96 2.37 -1.51
CA LEU A 154 4.87 1.10 -2.23
C LEU A 154 6.28 0.66 -2.61
N ALA A 155 6.75 -0.42 -1.99
CA ALA A 155 7.98 -1.10 -2.38
C ALA A 155 7.65 -2.33 -3.22
N MET A 156 8.35 -2.50 -4.34
CA MET A 156 8.22 -3.67 -5.19
C MET A 156 9.58 -4.27 -5.55
N ASN A 157 9.68 -5.59 -5.39
CA ASN A 157 10.81 -6.39 -5.81
C ASN A 157 10.42 -7.28 -6.97
N PHE A 158 11.09 -7.13 -8.10
CA PHE A 158 10.92 -7.95 -9.29
C PHE A 158 12.26 -8.19 -9.98
N TYR A 159 12.41 -9.35 -10.61
CA TYR A 159 13.61 -9.68 -11.37
C TYR A 159 13.71 -8.85 -12.65
N PHE A 160 14.84 -8.18 -12.87
CA PHE A 160 15.11 -7.41 -14.09
C PHE A 160 16.62 -7.32 -14.34
N ASP A 161 17.02 -7.06 -15.60
CA ASP A 161 18.44 -6.89 -15.93
C ASP A 161 19.00 -5.61 -15.29
N GLU A 162 20.12 -5.73 -14.57
CA GLU A 162 20.74 -4.61 -13.84
C GLU A 162 21.16 -3.45 -14.75
N LYS A 163 21.56 -3.73 -16.00
CA LYS A 163 21.94 -2.65 -16.93
C LYS A 163 20.71 -1.89 -17.40
N LEU A 164 19.62 -2.59 -17.69
CA LEU A 164 18.35 -1.95 -18.03
C LEU A 164 17.79 -1.14 -16.84
N LEU A 165 17.83 -1.68 -15.61
CA LEU A 165 17.50 -0.89 -14.41
C LEU A 165 18.38 0.36 -14.30
N GLY A 166 19.69 0.23 -14.52
CA GLY A 166 20.63 1.36 -14.54
C GLY A 166 20.25 2.45 -15.53
N MET A 167 19.84 2.08 -16.76
CA MET A 167 19.37 3.04 -17.77
C MET A 167 18.13 3.81 -17.31
N ILE A 168 17.16 3.13 -16.69
CA ILE A 168 15.97 3.78 -16.13
C ILE A 168 16.40 4.72 -14.98
N THR A 169 17.20 4.21 -14.04
CA THR A 169 17.72 4.97 -12.89
C THR A 169 18.42 6.25 -13.32
N ASP A 170 19.34 6.18 -14.29
CA ASP A 170 20.09 7.34 -14.75
C ASP A 170 19.17 8.38 -15.41
N SER A 171 18.22 7.92 -16.24
CA SER A 171 17.21 8.79 -16.87
C SER A 171 16.37 9.54 -15.83
N LEU A 172 15.88 8.83 -14.80
CA LEU A 172 15.12 9.45 -13.72
C LEU A 172 15.99 10.44 -12.91
N ARG A 173 17.25 10.09 -12.60
CA ARG A 173 18.19 10.94 -11.85
C ARG A 173 18.63 12.19 -12.62
N LEU A 174 18.69 12.14 -13.94
CA LEU A 174 19.07 13.28 -14.78
C LEU A 174 17.89 14.21 -15.12
N SER A 175 16.65 13.79 -14.87
CA SER A 175 15.46 14.62 -15.14
C SER A 175 15.38 15.90 -14.28
N TYR A 176 14.75 16.97 -14.78
CA TYR A 176 14.56 18.22 -14.04
C TYR A 176 13.23 18.24 -13.27
N ASN A 177 13.01 17.24 -12.40
CA ASN A 177 11.81 17.13 -11.57
C ASN A 177 12.06 17.58 -10.13
N ALA A 178 11.01 18.05 -9.46
CA ALA A 178 11.07 18.47 -8.06
C ALA A 178 11.37 17.27 -7.14
N GLY A 179 12.14 17.53 -6.09
CA GLY A 179 12.40 16.54 -5.04
C GLY A 179 11.17 16.24 -4.20
N ILE A 180 11.14 15.07 -3.55
CA ILE A 180 10.03 14.69 -2.68
C ILE A 180 10.10 15.52 -1.41
N THR A 181 9.02 16.24 -1.10
CA THR A 181 8.98 17.21 0.00
C THR A 181 8.49 16.62 1.31
N ASP A 182 7.74 15.51 1.26
CA ASP A 182 7.08 14.91 2.42
C ASP A 182 7.42 13.44 2.72
N PRO A 183 8.68 12.97 2.55
CA PRO A 183 9.02 11.61 2.97
C PRO A 183 8.99 11.43 4.50
N LYS A 184 8.68 12.48 5.29
CA LYS A 184 8.98 12.56 6.73
C LYS A 184 8.03 11.78 7.62
N GLU A 185 6.83 11.44 7.17
CA GLU A 185 5.84 10.76 8.01
C GLU A 185 5.64 9.28 7.67
N ILE A 186 5.46 8.94 6.40
CA ILE A 186 5.10 7.57 6.00
C ILE A 186 6.35 6.72 5.78
N PHE A 187 7.44 7.28 5.25
CA PHE A 187 8.65 6.52 4.98
C PHE A 187 9.34 6.00 6.25
N PRO A 188 9.48 6.79 7.35
CA PRO A 188 9.93 6.25 8.64
C PRO A 188 9.06 5.11 9.16
N LEU A 189 7.73 5.22 9.00
CA LEU A 189 6.82 4.15 9.37
C LEU A 189 7.08 2.89 8.53
N PHE A 190 7.27 3.05 7.22
CA PHE A 190 7.65 1.96 6.33
C PHE A 190 8.94 1.27 6.79
N LEU A 191 9.98 2.02 7.19
CA LEU A 191 11.22 1.45 7.72
C LEU A 191 10.98 0.69 9.02
N GLN A 192 10.24 1.26 9.97
CA GLN A 192 9.94 0.63 11.25
C GLN A 192 9.15 -0.68 11.11
N LYS A 193 8.32 -0.79 10.08
CA LYS A 193 7.37 -1.90 9.92
C LYS A 193 7.89 -3.02 9.03
N ASN A 194 8.78 -2.70 8.08
CA ASN A 194 9.18 -3.64 7.04
C ASN A 194 10.66 -4.04 7.12
N LEU A 195 11.43 -3.46 8.04
CA LEU A 195 12.75 -3.97 8.35
C LEU A 195 12.67 -5.21 9.26
N PRO A 196 13.60 -6.16 9.11
CA PRO A 196 13.71 -7.31 10.01
C PRO A 196 13.96 -6.86 11.46
N ASN A 197 13.52 -7.68 12.42
CA ASN A 197 13.65 -7.36 13.85
C ASN A 197 15.09 -7.17 14.34
N ASP A 198 16.09 -7.70 13.63
CA ASP A 198 17.52 -7.56 13.91
C ASP A 198 18.14 -6.29 13.29
N VAL A 199 17.37 -5.52 12.52
CA VAL A 199 17.79 -4.26 11.91
C VAL A 199 17.09 -3.09 12.61
N ASP A 200 17.86 -2.25 13.30
CA ASP A 200 17.33 -1.04 13.94
C ASP A 200 17.00 0.03 12.87
N PRO A 201 15.73 0.47 12.75
CA PRO A 201 15.34 1.51 11.79
C PRO A 201 15.88 2.91 12.15
N THR A 202 16.33 3.13 13.38
CA THR A 202 16.64 4.46 13.93
C THR A 202 17.71 5.19 13.12
N GLU A 203 18.81 4.52 12.78
CA GLU A 203 19.90 5.10 11.98
C GLU A 203 19.40 5.62 10.63
N PHE A 204 18.56 4.83 9.93
CA PHE A 204 17.99 5.22 8.63
C PHE A 204 17.03 6.40 8.74
N ILE A 205 16.23 6.44 9.80
CA ILE A 205 15.30 7.53 10.07
C ILE A 205 16.06 8.82 10.38
N GLU A 206 17.14 8.74 11.15
CA GLU A 206 18.01 9.87 11.44
C GLU A 206 18.72 10.39 10.18
N GLU A 207 19.27 9.50 9.34
CA GLU A 207 19.85 9.89 8.04
C GLU A 207 18.82 10.60 7.16
N LEU A 208 17.62 10.04 7.04
CA LEU A 208 16.54 10.64 6.27
C LEU A 208 16.17 12.03 6.80
N ALA A 209 16.10 12.20 8.12
CA ALA A 209 15.78 13.47 8.76
C ALA A 209 16.88 14.53 8.56
N LEU A 210 18.15 14.12 8.60
CA LEU A 210 19.31 15.03 8.49
C LEU A 210 19.65 15.40 7.04
N TYR A 211 19.57 14.43 6.13
CA TYR A 211 20.06 14.58 4.76
C TYR A 211 18.96 14.55 3.70
N GLY A 212 17.71 14.26 4.08
CA GLY A 212 16.59 14.08 3.15
C GLY A 212 16.67 12.79 2.34
N GLN A 213 17.65 11.92 2.63
CA GLN A 213 17.86 10.64 1.95
C GLN A 213 18.67 9.69 2.84
N ILE A 214 18.40 8.40 2.72
CA ILE A 214 19.26 7.33 3.24
C ILE A 214 20.37 7.08 2.22
N ARG A 215 21.62 7.11 2.66
CA ARG A 215 22.79 6.94 1.78
C ARG A 215 23.02 5.49 1.40
N ARG A 216 22.81 4.58 2.35
CA ARG A 216 22.98 3.14 2.16
C ARG A 216 21.71 2.43 2.60
N LEU A 217 20.88 2.08 1.63
CA LEU A 217 19.75 1.21 1.89
C LEU A 217 20.24 -0.15 2.42
N PRO A 218 19.59 -0.72 3.45
CA PRO A 218 19.87 -2.09 3.87
C PRO A 218 19.62 -3.02 2.67
N ASP A 219 20.32 -4.15 2.62
CA ASP A 219 20.27 -5.05 1.45
C ASP A 219 18.85 -5.54 1.14
N LEU A 220 18.01 -5.70 2.17
CA LEU A 220 16.59 -6.03 2.02
C LEU A 220 15.79 -4.93 1.30
N LEU A 221 16.21 -3.67 1.40
CA LEU A 221 15.59 -2.53 0.73
C LEU A 221 16.23 -2.19 -0.62
N LYS A 222 17.19 -2.98 -1.11
CA LYS A 222 17.61 -2.97 -2.52
C LYS A 222 16.53 -3.60 -3.41
N GLN A 223 15.30 -3.14 -3.21
CA GLN A 223 14.12 -3.43 -3.99
C GLN A 223 14.31 -2.87 -5.40
N SER A 224 13.61 -3.44 -6.35
CA SER A 224 13.65 -2.97 -7.74
C SER A 224 13.14 -1.53 -7.83
N VAL A 225 12.06 -1.20 -7.11
CA VAL A 225 11.53 0.18 -7.01
C VAL A 225 10.88 0.43 -5.65
N ILE A 226 11.04 1.65 -5.12
CA ILE A 226 10.28 2.17 -3.97
C ILE A 226 9.67 3.52 -4.34
N PHE A 227 8.34 3.55 -4.40
CA PHE A 227 7.56 4.78 -4.45
C PHE A 227 7.35 5.26 -3.02
N SER A 228 7.95 6.39 -2.66
CA SER A 228 7.96 6.89 -1.28
C SER A 228 6.80 7.85 -0.97
N ASP A 229 6.12 8.35 -2.01
CA ASP A 229 4.85 9.07 -1.90
C ASP A 229 3.99 8.71 -3.11
N LEU A 230 2.99 7.86 -2.88
CA LEU A 230 2.04 7.42 -3.87
C LEU A 230 0.62 7.58 -3.33
N LYS A 231 -0.16 8.45 -3.97
CA LYS A 231 -1.58 8.62 -3.67
C LYS A 231 -2.39 7.72 -4.58
N LEU A 232 -3.20 6.84 -4.01
CA LEU A 232 -4.04 5.88 -4.72
C LEU A 232 -5.51 6.15 -4.45
N VAL A 233 -6.36 5.98 -5.45
CA VAL A 233 -7.82 6.04 -5.32
C VAL A 233 -8.40 4.71 -5.79
N TRP A 234 -9.31 4.14 -5.01
CA TRP A 234 -10.03 2.93 -5.42
C TRP A 234 -11.14 3.25 -6.42
N ASP A 235 -11.19 2.48 -7.50
CA ASP A 235 -12.27 2.49 -8.49
C ASP A 235 -13.04 1.17 -8.44
N SER A 236 -14.33 1.26 -8.09
CA SER A 236 -15.18 0.07 -7.97
C SER A 236 -15.51 -0.58 -9.33
N ASP A 237 -15.56 0.21 -10.40
CA ASP A 237 -15.92 -0.27 -11.75
C ASP A 237 -14.83 -1.16 -12.34
N SER A 238 -13.57 -0.70 -12.34
CA SER A 238 -12.43 -1.48 -12.80
C SER A 238 -11.84 -2.41 -11.73
N ARG A 239 -12.30 -2.27 -10.48
CA ARG A 239 -11.79 -3.01 -9.30
C ARG A 239 -10.29 -2.83 -9.16
N SER A 240 -9.84 -1.58 -9.17
CA SER A 240 -8.41 -1.27 -9.08
C SER A 240 -8.12 0.04 -8.42
N TYR A 241 -6.88 0.15 -7.93
CA TYR A 241 -6.31 1.38 -7.45
C TYR A 241 -5.62 2.12 -8.59
N TYR A 242 -5.81 3.43 -8.66
CA TYR A 242 -5.11 4.30 -9.60
C TYR A 242 -4.35 5.38 -8.86
N SER A 243 -3.15 5.72 -9.36
CA SER A 243 -2.41 6.87 -8.87
C SER A 243 -3.15 8.16 -9.16
N ASN A 244 -3.21 9.05 -8.18
CA ASN A 244 -3.78 10.39 -8.33
C ASN A 244 -2.71 11.45 -8.06
N GLY A 245 -2.39 12.26 -9.07
CA GLY A 245 -1.33 13.26 -8.97
C GLY A 245 0.06 12.69 -9.26
N LYS A 246 1.10 13.40 -8.81
CA LYS A 246 2.50 13.04 -9.09
C LYS A 246 2.94 11.81 -8.31
N ILE A 247 3.85 11.04 -8.89
CA ILE A 247 4.40 9.81 -8.30
C ILE A 247 5.77 10.13 -7.69
N GLY A 248 5.87 10.03 -6.36
CA GLY A 248 7.13 10.18 -5.64
C GLY A 248 7.98 8.92 -5.76
N VAL A 249 8.99 8.94 -6.63
CA VAL A 249 9.97 7.85 -6.77
C VAL A 249 11.13 8.12 -5.83
N GLY A 250 11.21 7.33 -4.75
CA GLY A 250 12.28 7.45 -3.75
C GLY A 250 13.56 6.76 -4.21
N TYR A 251 13.44 5.48 -4.57
CA TYR A 251 14.57 4.62 -4.91
C TYR A 251 14.28 3.70 -6.10
N LEU A 252 15.29 3.42 -6.90
CA LEU A 252 15.23 2.47 -8.01
C LEU A 252 16.56 1.71 -8.13
N GLY A 253 16.51 0.37 -8.14
CA GLY A 253 17.71 -0.46 -8.20
C GLY A 253 18.72 -0.17 -7.07
N GLY A 254 18.23 0.22 -5.89
CA GLY A 254 19.04 0.62 -4.74
C GLY A 254 19.66 2.03 -4.83
N ALA A 255 19.49 2.76 -5.93
CA ALA A 255 19.94 4.14 -6.07
C ALA A 255 18.85 5.14 -5.67
N THR A 256 19.24 6.25 -5.05
CA THR A 256 18.33 7.35 -4.73
C THR A 256 17.91 8.09 -5.98
N ILE A 257 16.59 8.21 -6.17
CA ILE A 257 15.97 9.04 -7.20
C ILE A 257 15.46 10.34 -6.57
N ASN A 258 14.65 10.22 -5.51
CA ASN A 258 14.02 11.29 -4.75
C ASN A 258 13.38 12.38 -5.64
N LYS A 259 12.45 12.00 -6.51
CA LYS A 259 11.73 12.94 -7.41
C LYS A 259 10.26 12.63 -7.55
N TYR A 260 9.46 13.68 -7.73
CA TYR A 260 8.10 13.57 -8.22
C TYR A 260 8.07 13.52 -9.74
N LEU A 261 7.53 12.45 -10.30
CA LEU A 261 7.38 12.28 -11.74
C LEU A 261 5.91 12.38 -12.14
N ASP A 262 5.67 12.86 -13.35
CA ASP A 262 4.38 12.66 -14.00
C ASP A 262 4.28 11.19 -14.45
N GLY A 263 3.07 10.65 -14.45
CA GLY A 263 2.87 9.24 -14.79
C GLY A 263 1.58 8.68 -14.21
N TYR A 264 1.41 7.37 -14.37
CA TYR A 264 0.25 6.63 -13.89
C TYR A 264 0.66 5.27 -13.34
N ILE A 265 0.02 4.85 -12.25
CA ILE A 265 0.10 3.50 -11.70
C ILE A 265 -1.31 2.97 -11.54
N GLN A 266 -1.55 1.76 -12.04
CA GLN A 266 -2.76 0.99 -11.78
C GLN A 266 -2.38 -0.32 -11.09
N ILE A 267 -3.03 -0.62 -9.97
CA ILE A 267 -2.88 -1.89 -9.25
C ILE A 267 -4.25 -2.56 -9.20
N GLN A 268 -4.36 -3.75 -9.77
CA GLN A 268 -5.60 -4.53 -9.83
C GLN A 268 -5.44 -5.78 -8.96
N PRO A 269 -5.92 -5.76 -7.72
CA PRO A 269 -5.93 -6.94 -6.87
C PRO A 269 -6.83 -8.03 -7.46
N ALA A 270 -6.33 -9.25 -7.51
CA ALA A 270 -7.12 -10.40 -7.94
C ALA A 270 -6.60 -11.70 -7.31
N VAL A 271 -7.53 -12.58 -6.93
CA VAL A 271 -7.25 -13.91 -6.36
C VAL A 271 -6.52 -14.82 -7.36
N ALA A 272 -6.74 -14.63 -8.65
CA ALA A 272 -6.17 -15.44 -9.73
C ALA A 272 -5.10 -14.68 -10.53
N GLY A 273 -4.23 -13.94 -9.82
CA GLY A 273 -3.14 -13.17 -10.40
C GLY A 273 -3.48 -11.69 -10.51
N SER A 274 -2.95 -10.94 -9.56
CA SER A 274 -3.00 -9.48 -9.53
C SER A 274 -2.16 -8.90 -10.67
N SER A 275 -2.53 -7.71 -11.13
CA SER A 275 -1.75 -6.98 -12.13
C SER A 275 -1.35 -5.60 -11.64
N VAL A 276 -0.18 -5.15 -12.09
CA VAL A 276 0.30 -3.78 -11.87
C VAL A 276 0.81 -3.23 -13.19
N THR A 277 0.35 -2.03 -13.54
CA THR A 277 0.83 -1.29 -14.71
C THR A 277 1.33 0.07 -14.26
N ILE A 278 2.53 0.42 -14.70
CA ILE A 278 3.28 1.60 -14.30
C ILE A 278 3.71 2.31 -15.58
N TYR A 279 3.41 3.60 -15.65
CA TYR A 279 3.91 4.52 -16.65
C TYR A 279 4.58 5.69 -15.92
N LEU A 280 5.86 5.91 -16.18
CA LEU A 280 6.63 7.02 -15.59
C LEU A 280 7.19 7.89 -16.70
N GLN A 281 7.00 9.20 -16.58
CA GLN A 281 7.43 10.19 -17.56
C GLN A 281 8.41 11.18 -16.91
N PRO A 282 9.71 10.85 -16.85
CA PRO A 282 10.73 11.77 -16.34
C PRO A 282 10.89 13.05 -17.17
N SER A 283 10.55 13.05 -18.46
CA SER A 283 10.54 14.24 -19.30
C SER A 283 9.46 14.13 -20.39
N PRO A 284 9.09 15.21 -21.08
CA PRO A 284 8.12 15.16 -22.18
C PRO A 284 8.46 14.11 -23.26
N GLU A 285 9.75 13.92 -23.55
CA GLU A 285 10.25 13.00 -24.59
C GLU A 285 10.63 11.61 -24.06
N THR A 286 10.71 11.45 -22.74
CA THR A 286 11.22 10.23 -22.10
C THR A 286 10.18 9.61 -21.19
N TRP A 287 9.78 8.37 -21.49
CA TRP A 287 8.88 7.60 -20.65
C TRP A 287 9.28 6.12 -20.56
N TYR A 288 8.83 5.47 -19.50
CA TYR A 288 8.99 4.05 -19.24
C TYR A 288 7.65 3.44 -18.86
N PHE A 289 7.31 2.32 -19.49
CA PHE A 289 6.10 1.55 -19.27
C PHE A 289 6.47 0.15 -18.80
N LEU A 290 5.90 -0.28 -17.68
CA LEU A 290 6.04 -1.63 -17.12
C LEU A 290 4.65 -2.17 -16.82
N SER A 291 4.33 -3.38 -17.25
CA SER A 291 3.04 -4.02 -17.00
C SER A 291 3.26 -5.48 -16.63
N TYR A 292 2.91 -5.83 -15.40
CA TYR A 292 3.07 -7.16 -14.85
C TYR A 292 1.73 -7.86 -14.67
N LYS A 293 1.65 -9.10 -15.13
CA LYS A 293 0.54 -10.02 -14.83
C LYS A 293 0.99 -11.47 -15.05
N ASN A 294 0.64 -12.36 -14.12
CA ASN A 294 0.80 -13.81 -14.26
C ASN A 294 2.21 -14.24 -14.69
N GLY A 295 3.24 -13.75 -14.00
CA GLY A 295 4.64 -14.08 -14.33
C GLY A 295 5.24 -13.25 -15.46
N ILE A 296 4.45 -12.55 -16.28
CA ILE A 296 4.96 -11.81 -17.44
C ILE A 296 5.06 -10.32 -17.14
N MET A 297 6.29 -9.79 -17.19
CA MET A 297 6.56 -8.35 -17.18
C MET A 297 6.79 -7.81 -18.58
N GLN A 298 5.84 -7.03 -19.10
CA GLN A 298 5.99 -6.36 -20.39
C GLN A 298 6.56 -4.96 -20.17
N VAL A 299 7.65 -4.63 -20.85
CA VAL A 299 8.36 -3.35 -20.69
C VAL A 299 8.53 -2.65 -22.03
N LEU A 300 8.35 -1.34 -22.08
CA LEU A 300 8.66 -0.52 -23.25
C LEU A 300 9.07 0.88 -22.80
N SER A 301 9.93 1.54 -23.56
CA SER A 301 10.31 2.93 -23.34
C SER A 301 10.19 3.75 -24.64
N SER A 302 10.15 5.08 -24.54
CA SER A 302 10.45 5.93 -25.70
C SER A 302 11.93 5.89 -26.11
N ASP A 303 12.82 5.41 -25.23
CA ASP A 303 14.25 5.25 -25.53
C ASP A 303 14.49 4.02 -26.41
N ALA A 304 14.90 4.25 -27.66
CA ALA A 304 15.20 3.20 -28.62
C ALA A 304 16.39 2.32 -28.18
N ALA A 305 17.42 2.90 -27.55
CA ALA A 305 18.59 2.15 -27.09
C ALA A 305 18.22 1.22 -25.93
N PHE A 306 17.31 1.65 -25.04
CA PHE A 306 16.76 0.80 -23.99
C PHE A 306 16.02 -0.41 -24.59
N ASN A 307 15.15 -0.16 -25.58
CA ASN A 307 14.34 -1.20 -26.22
C ASN A 307 15.21 -2.21 -26.99
N GLU A 308 16.17 -1.72 -27.78
CA GLU A 308 17.13 -2.57 -28.50
C GLU A 308 17.94 -3.43 -27.51
N LYS A 309 18.36 -2.84 -26.38
CA LYS A 309 19.08 -3.57 -25.35
C LYS A 309 18.24 -4.69 -24.76
N LEU A 310 16.97 -4.43 -24.49
CA LEU A 310 16.01 -5.42 -23.97
C LEU A 310 15.75 -6.55 -24.97
N GLU A 311 15.59 -6.24 -26.25
CA GLU A 311 15.34 -7.23 -27.30
C GLU A 311 16.54 -8.14 -27.56
N THR A 312 17.76 -7.61 -27.44
CA THR A 312 19.01 -8.35 -27.66
C THR A 312 19.49 -9.14 -26.44
N LEU A 313 18.81 -9.03 -25.28
CA LEU A 313 19.10 -9.87 -24.13
C LEU A 313 18.78 -11.34 -24.42
N LYS A 314 19.70 -12.21 -24.03
CA LYS A 314 19.50 -13.65 -24.17
C LYS A 314 18.35 -14.13 -23.26
N PRO A 315 17.55 -15.13 -23.68
CA PRO A 315 16.42 -15.62 -22.90
C PRO A 315 16.76 -16.01 -21.45
N GLU A 316 17.95 -16.56 -21.20
CA GLU A 316 18.36 -17.01 -19.85
C GLU A 316 18.55 -15.85 -18.86
N LYS A 317 18.67 -14.62 -19.36
CA LYS A 317 18.70 -13.40 -18.54
C LYS A 317 17.32 -12.80 -18.31
N ARG A 318 16.30 -13.29 -19.02
CA ARG A 318 14.94 -12.76 -18.99
C ARG A 318 13.97 -13.67 -18.27
N ILE A 319 14.25 -14.96 -18.23
CA ILE A 319 13.38 -16.00 -17.70
C ILE A 319 13.91 -16.51 -16.36
N LEU A 320 13.04 -16.60 -15.36
CA LEU A 320 13.27 -17.39 -14.15
C LEU A 320 12.32 -18.59 -14.13
N ASN A 321 12.79 -19.70 -13.56
CA ASN A 321 11.99 -20.91 -13.32
C ASN A 321 11.24 -21.39 -14.57
N GLN A 322 11.96 -21.51 -15.70
CA GLN A 322 11.38 -21.82 -17.02
C GLN A 322 10.44 -23.04 -17.04
N ASN A 323 10.63 -24.01 -16.13
CA ASN A 323 9.87 -25.26 -16.07
C ASN A 323 8.81 -25.28 -14.96
N SER A 324 8.52 -24.15 -14.31
CA SER A 324 7.54 -24.08 -13.23
C SER A 324 6.21 -23.48 -13.72
N ASP A 325 5.10 -24.17 -13.49
CA ASP A 325 3.77 -23.65 -13.83
C ASP A 325 3.28 -22.55 -12.86
N THR A 326 3.85 -22.49 -11.66
CA THR A 326 3.39 -21.60 -10.58
C THR A 326 4.35 -20.45 -10.28
N GLN A 327 5.63 -20.61 -10.64
CA GLN A 327 6.70 -19.65 -10.35
C GLN A 327 7.42 -19.18 -11.61
N TYR A 328 6.83 -19.38 -12.79
CA TYR A 328 7.36 -18.83 -14.04
C TYR A 328 7.45 -17.30 -13.97
N TYR A 329 8.56 -16.76 -14.44
CA TYR A 329 8.69 -15.32 -14.67
C TYR A 329 9.46 -15.05 -15.95
N GLU A 330 8.96 -14.11 -16.76
CA GLU A 330 9.69 -13.57 -17.91
C GLU A 330 9.45 -12.08 -18.04
N PHE A 331 10.49 -11.31 -18.39
CA PHE A 331 10.31 -9.95 -18.88
C PHE A 331 10.55 -9.84 -20.39
N VAL A 332 9.62 -9.17 -21.09
CA VAL A 332 9.57 -9.06 -22.56
C VAL A 332 9.29 -7.63 -23.01
N ILE A 333 9.53 -7.35 -24.29
CA ILE A 333 9.15 -6.07 -24.90
C ILE A 333 7.61 -5.95 -24.98
N SER A 334 7.07 -4.78 -24.64
CA SER A 334 5.64 -4.44 -24.79
C SER A 334 5.36 -3.84 -26.17
N THR A 335 4.10 -3.46 -26.44
CA THR A 335 3.71 -2.79 -27.69
C THR A 335 3.28 -1.35 -27.44
N LYS A 336 3.52 -0.47 -28.43
CA LYS A 336 3.07 0.93 -28.38
C LYS A 336 1.56 1.04 -28.15
N ARG A 337 0.78 0.15 -28.76
CA ARG A 337 -0.68 0.11 -28.59
C ARG A 337 -1.07 -0.06 -27.12
N LYS A 338 -0.43 -1.00 -26.41
CA LYS A 338 -0.72 -1.23 -24.98
C LYS A 338 -0.43 0.01 -24.12
N VAL A 339 0.63 0.75 -24.43
CA VAL A 339 0.97 2.01 -23.74
C VAL A 339 -0.09 3.07 -23.99
N VAL A 340 -0.47 3.29 -25.25
CA VAL A 340 -1.49 4.29 -25.63
C VAL A 340 -2.85 3.95 -25.02
N ASP A 341 -3.25 2.68 -25.06
CA ASP A 341 -4.52 2.23 -24.49
C ASP A 341 -4.55 2.45 -22.96
N PHE A 342 -3.44 2.17 -22.27
CA PHE A 342 -3.32 2.44 -20.84
C PHE A 342 -3.41 3.93 -20.51
N ILE A 343 -2.64 4.78 -21.19
CA ILE A 343 -2.67 6.24 -20.96
C ILE A 343 -4.08 6.79 -21.18
N ARG A 344 -4.77 6.38 -22.25
CA ARG A 344 -6.15 6.80 -22.54
C ARG A 344 -7.13 6.37 -21.45
N GLU A 345 -6.97 5.16 -20.91
CA GLU A 345 -7.77 4.71 -19.78
C GLU A 345 -7.54 5.60 -18.55
N MET A 346 -6.30 6.01 -18.29
CA MET A 346 -5.97 6.85 -17.12
C MET A 346 -6.47 8.29 -17.29
N GLU A 347 -6.36 8.87 -18.49
CA GLU A 347 -6.81 10.23 -18.80
C GLU A 347 -8.34 10.39 -18.80
N ALA A 348 -9.09 9.29 -18.94
CA ALA A 348 -10.55 9.30 -18.92
C ALA A 348 -11.14 9.30 -17.50
N ARG A 349 -10.30 9.29 -16.46
CA ARG A 349 -10.66 9.22 -15.04
C ARG A 349 -10.36 10.54 -14.35
#